data_AF-A0A378MWC0-F1
#
_entry.id   AF-A0A378MWC0-F1
#
_cell.length_a   1.000
_cell.length_b   1.000
_cell.length_c   1.000
_cell.angle_alpha   90.00
_cell.angle_beta   90.00
_cell.angle_gamma   90.00
#
_symmetry.space_group_name_H-M   'P 1'
#
loop_
_entity.id
_entity.type
_entity.pdbx_description
1 polymer ?
#
loop_
_entity_poly.entity_id
_entity_poly.type
_entity_poly.pdbx_seq_one_letter_code
_entity_poly.pdbx_strand_id
1 'polypeptide(L)'
;MSIPMIDFSSITRQTGIATLVNPQYVISVNHNQGYRDIQFGDSSSEKADDHHYNYSVVRRNNYMPDPNKERTDLGKGIEKRERNDEGEKLILDGSGNPTPRWDYHAPRLSKLVTEVAPANEIERTTENVQDFYSVFSDPFIFPMFIRAGSGRQAVVNNERDRLNNGRIEVGNGPFLTGGSVLPVTNGDPSVPGSDFNSRILVAKTENNTINDVFKDHGYGPLTTLGLPGDSGSALFGYDVRTKKWVVLGVYSDYFSENNTLGEMFINLTGTITTHIMYVL
;
A
#
# COMPACT_ATOMS: atom_id res chain seq x y z
N MET A 1 -4.68 24.78 8.76
CA MET A 1 -4.75 24.56 7.30
C MET A 1 -6.00 23.74 7.03
N SER A 2 -6.78 24.04 6.00
CA SER A 2 -7.91 23.18 5.60
C SER A 2 -7.43 22.21 4.53
N ILE A 3 -7.56 20.90 4.78
CA ILE A 3 -7.21 19.83 3.83
C ILE A 3 -8.53 19.38 3.18
N PRO A 4 -8.67 19.49 1.85
CA PRO A 4 -9.89 19.03 1.17
C PRO A 4 -10.03 17.52 1.28
N MET A 5 -11.26 17.01 1.24
CA MET A 5 -11.49 15.56 1.16
C MET A 5 -10.91 15.00 -0.15
N ILE A 6 -10.29 13.83 -0.09
CA ILE A 6 -9.77 13.11 -1.26
C ILE A 6 -10.90 12.61 -2.16
N ASP A 7 -10.64 12.56 -3.46
CA ASP A 7 -11.45 11.82 -4.43
C ASP A 7 -10.97 10.36 -4.51
N PHE A 8 -11.77 9.43 -3.98
CA PHE A 8 -11.46 7.99 -3.99
C PHE A 8 -11.90 7.27 -5.27
N SER A 9 -12.46 7.96 -6.26
CA SER A 9 -12.98 7.32 -7.47
C SER A 9 -11.89 6.61 -8.30
N SER A 10 -10.61 6.99 -8.13
CA SER A 10 -9.45 6.31 -8.71
C SER A 10 -9.17 4.92 -8.12
N ILE A 11 -9.80 4.55 -6.99
CA ILE A 11 -9.72 3.22 -6.41
C ILE A 11 -10.77 2.31 -7.07
N THR A 12 -10.42 1.04 -7.31
CA THR A 12 -11.37 0.08 -7.89
C THR A 12 -12.63 -0.08 -7.03
N ARG A 13 -13.80 0.14 -7.63
CA ARG A 13 -15.07 0.32 -6.90
C ARG A 13 -15.51 -0.87 -6.05
N GLN A 14 -15.24 -2.09 -6.50
CA GLN A 14 -15.76 -3.32 -5.87
C GLN A 14 -14.86 -3.83 -4.75
N THR A 15 -13.55 -3.77 -4.96
CA THR A 15 -12.56 -4.49 -4.13
C THR A 15 -11.55 -3.57 -3.46
N GLY A 16 -11.40 -2.34 -3.94
CA GLY A 16 -10.39 -1.41 -3.42
C GLY A 16 -8.94 -1.90 -3.42
N ILE A 17 -8.64 -2.97 -4.16
CA ILE A 17 -7.30 -3.59 -4.17
C ILE A 17 -6.38 -3.01 -5.24
N ALA A 18 -6.85 -2.09 -6.07
CA ALA A 18 -6.04 -1.42 -7.08
C ALA A 18 -6.42 0.05 -7.21
N THR A 19 -5.47 0.86 -7.65
CA THR A 19 -5.65 2.32 -7.82
C THR A 19 -5.14 2.76 -9.18
N LEU A 20 -5.95 3.52 -9.91
CA LEU A 20 -5.61 4.13 -11.19
C LEU A 20 -4.63 5.28 -10.98
N VAL A 21 -3.49 5.22 -11.68
CA VAL A 21 -2.41 6.22 -11.58
C VAL A 21 -1.98 6.74 -12.96
N ASN A 22 -2.36 6.03 -14.01
CA ASN A 22 -2.32 6.48 -15.39
C ASN A 22 -3.63 6.09 -16.07
N PRO A 23 -4.11 6.79 -17.13
CA PRO A 23 -5.34 6.42 -17.81
C PRO A 23 -5.43 4.96 -18.29
N GLN A 24 -4.30 4.26 -18.44
CA GLN A 24 -4.26 2.84 -18.80
C GLN A 24 -3.57 1.92 -17.78
N TYR A 25 -3.15 2.42 -16.60
CA TYR A 25 -2.42 1.62 -15.62
C TYR A 25 -2.91 1.83 -14.20
N VAL A 26 -3.01 0.71 -13.49
CA VAL A 26 -3.25 0.68 -12.05
C VAL A 26 -2.01 0.21 -11.31
N ILE A 27 -2.01 0.40 -9.99
CA ILE A 27 -1.04 -0.21 -9.07
C ILE A 27 -1.76 -1.09 -8.07
N SER A 28 -1.09 -2.16 -7.67
CA SER A 28 -1.54 -3.10 -6.64
C SER A 28 -0.33 -3.97 -6.25
N VAL A 29 -0.56 -4.96 -5.39
CA VAL A 29 0.47 -5.90 -4.94
C VAL A 29 0.52 -7.13 -5.81
N ASN A 30 1.72 -7.67 -5.98
CA ASN A 30 1.95 -8.79 -6.89
C ASN A 30 1.22 -10.05 -6.42
N HIS A 31 1.06 -10.30 -5.12
CA HIS A 31 0.33 -11.50 -4.69
C HIS A 31 -1.17 -11.49 -5.04
N ASN A 32 -1.74 -10.36 -5.45
CA ASN A 32 -3.10 -10.28 -5.98
C ASN A 32 -3.18 -10.77 -7.44
N GLN A 33 -2.98 -12.07 -7.66
CA GLN A 33 -3.00 -12.69 -8.99
C GLN A 33 -4.40 -13.11 -9.48
N GLY A 34 -5.42 -12.98 -8.64
CA GLY A 34 -6.77 -13.48 -8.93
C GLY A 34 -7.62 -12.59 -9.84
N TYR A 35 -7.52 -11.25 -9.71
CA TYR A 35 -8.38 -10.32 -10.44
C TYR A 35 -7.97 -10.21 -11.92
N ARG A 36 -8.95 -10.22 -12.82
CA ARG A 36 -8.75 -10.11 -14.28
C ARG A 36 -9.42 -8.90 -14.89
N ASP A 37 -10.51 -8.46 -14.30
CA ASP A 37 -11.27 -7.30 -14.70
C ASP A 37 -11.43 -6.39 -13.48
N ILE A 38 -11.37 -5.09 -13.72
CA ILE A 38 -11.59 -4.07 -12.70
C ILE A 38 -12.57 -3.01 -13.21
N GLN A 39 -13.19 -2.30 -12.28
CA GLN A 39 -14.18 -1.26 -12.56
C GLN A 39 -13.90 -0.01 -11.73
N PHE A 40 -14.29 1.14 -12.26
CA PHE A 40 -14.21 2.45 -11.63
C PHE A 40 -15.57 3.15 -11.62
N GLY A 41 -15.63 4.31 -10.97
CA GLY A 41 -16.86 5.10 -10.87
C GLY A 41 -17.74 4.69 -9.69
N ASP A 42 -19.03 5.03 -9.78
CA ASP A 42 -19.96 4.94 -8.66
C ASP A 42 -20.17 3.51 -8.15
N SER A 43 -20.22 3.34 -6.83
CA SER A 43 -20.59 2.10 -6.16
C SER A 43 -22.10 1.99 -5.94
N SER A 44 -22.86 3.08 -6.13
CA SER A 44 -24.27 3.19 -5.80
C SER A 44 -25.21 2.89 -6.99
N SER A 45 -25.36 1.59 -7.29
CA SER A 45 -26.56 0.93 -7.85
C SER A 45 -26.37 0.10 -9.12
N GLU A 46 -27.14 -0.99 -9.23
CA GLU A 46 -27.35 -1.76 -10.46
C GLU A 46 -28.44 -1.09 -11.33
N LYS A 47 -28.44 0.24 -11.45
CA LYS A 47 -29.39 0.93 -12.32
C LYS A 47 -29.07 0.61 -13.77
N ALA A 48 -30.12 0.50 -14.59
CA ALA A 48 -29.98 0.25 -16.02
C ALA A 48 -29.13 1.30 -16.76
N ASP A 49 -29.02 2.50 -16.19
CA ASP A 49 -28.28 3.61 -16.77
C ASP A 49 -26.80 3.63 -16.33
N ASP A 50 -26.44 2.89 -15.27
CA ASP A 50 -25.06 2.71 -14.81
C ASP A 50 -24.34 1.64 -15.65
N HIS A 51 -23.81 2.09 -16.78
CA HIS A 51 -23.03 1.24 -17.69
C HIS A 51 -21.59 1.08 -17.19
N HIS A 52 -21.41 0.35 -16.09
CA HIS A 52 -20.07 0.04 -15.59
C HIS A 52 -19.25 -0.74 -16.63
N TYR A 53 -18.06 -0.24 -16.94
CA TYR A 53 -17.16 -0.88 -17.89
C TYR A 53 -16.16 -1.81 -17.19
N ASN A 54 -16.03 -3.04 -17.69
CA ASN A 54 -15.00 -3.98 -17.26
C ASN A 54 -13.70 -3.71 -17.99
N TYR A 55 -12.72 -3.16 -17.28
CA TYR A 55 -11.37 -2.97 -17.80
C TYR A 55 -10.55 -4.24 -17.55
N SER A 56 -10.38 -5.06 -18.59
CA SER A 56 -9.56 -6.27 -18.49
C SER A 56 -8.07 -5.95 -18.36
N VAL A 57 -7.39 -6.66 -17.47
CA VAL A 57 -5.93 -6.62 -17.30
C VAL A 57 -5.29 -7.41 -18.43
N VAL A 58 -4.49 -6.72 -19.26
CA VAL A 58 -3.80 -7.35 -20.41
C VAL A 58 -2.35 -7.71 -20.12
N ARG A 59 -1.74 -7.06 -19.12
CA ARG A 59 -0.39 -7.36 -18.64
C ARG A 59 -0.26 -6.89 -17.21
N ARG A 60 0.23 -7.73 -16.29
CA ARG A 60 0.36 -7.35 -14.87
C ARG A 60 1.52 -6.41 -14.57
N ASN A 61 2.60 -6.49 -15.35
CA ASN A 61 3.86 -5.79 -15.07
C ASN A 61 4.29 -5.99 -13.61
N ASN A 62 4.43 -7.25 -13.22
CA ASN A 62 4.97 -7.60 -11.91
C ASN A 62 6.38 -7.02 -11.79
N TYR A 63 6.66 -6.38 -10.65
CA TYR A 63 8.00 -5.85 -10.41
C TYR A 63 9.00 -7.01 -10.30
N MET A 64 10.10 -6.89 -11.04
CA MET A 64 11.22 -7.81 -10.97
C MET A 64 12.45 -6.99 -10.57
N PRO A 65 13.14 -7.31 -9.46
CA PRO A 65 14.35 -6.62 -9.09
C PRO A 65 15.47 -6.88 -10.11
N ASP A 66 16.35 -5.90 -10.30
CA ASP A 66 17.57 -6.07 -11.10
C ASP A 66 18.50 -7.08 -10.41
N PRO A 67 18.82 -8.21 -11.05
CA PRO A 67 19.68 -9.25 -10.47
C PRO A 67 21.07 -8.73 -10.08
N ASN A 68 21.56 -7.66 -10.70
CA ASN A 68 22.87 -7.07 -10.43
C ASN A 68 22.86 -6.07 -9.26
N LYS A 69 21.68 -5.52 -8.91
CA LYS A 69 21.51 -4.66 -7.72
C LYS A 69 21.28 -5.48 -6.44
N GLU A 70 20.91 -6.76 -6.55
CA GLU A 70 20.85 -7.67 -5.40
C GLU A 70 22.22 -7.87 -4.70
N ARG A 71 23.34 -7.65 -5.40
CA ARG A 71 24.70 -7.83 -4.82
C ARG A 71 25.09 -6.74 -3.82
N THR A 72 24.50 -5.55 -3.90
CA THR A 72 24.82 -4.42 -3.01
C THR A 72 23.95 -4.37 -1.76
N ASP A 73 22.79 -5.01 -1.78
CA ASP A 73 21.82 -5.03 -0.67
C ASP A 73 22.03 -6.26 0.24
N LEU A 74 22.94 -7.15 -0.15
CA LEU A 74 23.45 -8.22 0.71
C LEU A 74 24.51 -7.64 1.65
N GLY A 75 24.09 -7.27 2.86
CA GLY A 75 24.97 -7.28 4.02
C GLY A 75 25.82 -8.56 3.98
N LYS A 76 27.14 -8.39 4.04
CA LYS A 76 28.12 -9.46 3.87
C LYS A 76 27.78 -10.67 4.76
N GLY A 77 27.43 -11.78 4.12
CA GLY A 77 27.41 -13.10 4.74
C GLY A 77 26.03 -13.56 5.20
N ILE A 78 25.41 -14.43 4.39
CA ILE A 78 24.86 -15.75 4.72
C ILE A 78 24.11 -16.19 3.45
N GLU A 79 24.79 -16.96 2.62
CA GLU A 79 24.17 -17.63 1.48
C GLU A 79 23.43 -18.87 1.97
N LYS A 80 22.18 -19.03 1.51
CA LYS A 80 21.60 -20.29 1.00
C LYS A 80 20.25 -19.98 0.37
N ARG A 81 20.13 -20.08 -0.95
CA ARG A 81 18.86 -19.95 -1.68
C ARG A 81 18.82 -20.92 -2.86
N GLU A 82 17.98 -21.94 -2.74
CA GLU A 82 17.65 -22.92 -3.78
C GLU A 82 16.74 -22.27 -4.84
N ARG A 83 16.94 -22.63 -6.11
CA ARG A 83 16.27 -22.03 -7.27
C ARG A 83 14.91 -22.71 -7.53
N ASN A 84 13.96 -22.02 -8.15
CA ASN A 84 12.73 -22.64 -8.69
C ASN A 84 13.02 -23.43 -10.00
N ASP A 85 12.02 -24.16 -10.50
CA ASP A 85 12.13 -25.04 -11.69
C ASP A 85 12.47 -24.29 -13.00
N GLU A 86 12.36 -22.96 -12.99
CA GLU A 86 12.70 -22.06 -14.11
C GLU A 86 14.09 -21.41 -13.93
N GLY A 87 14.80 -21.73 -12.84
CA GLY A 87 16.16 -21.27 -12.56
C GLY A 87 16.26 -19.93 -11.82
N GLU A 88 15.15 -19.39 -11.33
CA GLU A 88 15.09 -18.12 -10.59
C GLU A 88 15.39 -18.34 -9.10
N LYS A 89 16.05 -17.37 -8.47
CA LYS A 89 16.56 -17.47 -7.08
C LYS A 89 15.49 -17.02 -6.07
N LEU A 90 15.07 -17.91 -5.16
CA LEU A 90 14.07 -17.61 -4.13
C LEU A 90 14.69 -16.97 -2.88
N ILE A 91 14.30 -15.74 -2.56
CA ILE A 91 14.55 -15.12 -1.25
C ILE A 91 13.50 -15.64 -0.26
N LEU A 92 13.92 -16.01 0.96
CA LEU A 92 13.28 -16.76 2.05
C LEU A 92 13.39 -15.94 3.35
N ASP A 93 12.38 -16.01 4.23
CA ASP A 93 12.29 -15.42 5.57
C ASP A 93 13.17 -16.16 6.58
N GLY A 94 13.18 -15.68 7.82
CA GLY A 94 13.85 -16.32 8.96
C GLY A 94 13.29 -17.69 9.35
N SER A 95 12.21 -18.15 8.73
CA SER A 95 11.61 -19.49 8.89
C SER A 95 11.87 -20.40 7.66
N GLY A 96 12.55 -19.90 6.63
CA GLY A 96 12.86 -20.64 5.40
C GLY A 96 11.77 -20.58 4.32
N ASN A 97 10.74 -19.74 4.44
CA ASN A 97 9.68 -19.57 3.43
C ASN A 97 9.99 -18.40 2.49
N PRO A 98 9.68 -18.46 1.18
CA PRO A 98 9.92 -17.36 0.27
C PRO A 98 9.37 -16.00 0.76
N THR A 99 10.22 -14.96 0.89
CA THR A 99 9.77 -13.60 1.19
C THR A 99 9.53 -12.82 -0.10
N PRO A 100 8.33 -12.26 -0.28
CA PRO A 100 8.05 -11.39 -1.41
C PRO A 100 8.62 -10.00 -1.10
N ARG A 101 9.95 -9.84 -1.18
CA ARG A 101 10.63 -8.54 -1.01
C ARG A 101 10.15 -7.47 -2.00
N TRP A 102 9.45 -7.89 -3.06
CA TRP A 102 9.02 -7.06 -4.19
C TRP A 102 7.56 -7.33 -4.57
N ASP A 103 6.69 -7.20 -3.57
CA ASP A 103 5.27 -7.44 -3.72
C ASP A 103 4.52 -6.26 -4.35
N TYR A 104 4.79 -6.01 -5.63
CA TYR A 104 4.21 -4.88 -6.37
C TYR A 104 4.01 -5.23 -7.84
N HIS A 105 2.95 -4.68 -8.43
CA HIS A 105 2.80 -4.67 -9.88
C HIS A 105 2.09 -3.41 -10.39
N ALA A 106 2.27 -3.11 -11.68
CA ALA A 106 1.62 -1.99 -12.35
C ALA A 106 0.79 -2.44 -13.57
N PRO A 107 -0.36 -3.11 -13.37
CA PRO A 107 -1.11 -3.70 -14.46
C PRO A 107 -1.56 -2.71 -15.52
N ARG A 108 -1.39 -3.10 -16.78
CA ARG A 108 -1.94 -2.43 -17.97
C ARG A 108 -3.36 -2.91 -18.24
N LEU A 109 -4.24 -1.95 -18.49
CA LEU A 109 -5.64 -2.19 -18.84
C LEU A 109 -5.85 -2.26 -20.36
N SER A 110 -6.89 -2.98 -20.79
CA SER A 110 -7.26 -3.16 -22.20
C SER A 110 -7.71 -1.87 -22.88
N LYS A 111 -8.23 -0.91 -22.10
CA LYS A 111 -8.75 0.39 -22.55
C LYS A 111 -8.31 1.51 -21.63
N LEU A 112 -8.40 2.74 -22.13
CA LEU A 112 -8.26 3.94 -21.30
C LEU A 112 -9.49 4.07 -20.41
N VAL A 113 -9.28 4.34 -19.13
CA VAL A 113 -10.35 4.61 -18.16
C VAL A 113 -10.91 6.00 -18.41
N THR A 114 -12.24 6.13 -18.35
CA THR A 114 -12.95 7.38 -18.69
C THR A 114 -13.82 7.93 -17.58
N GLU A 115 -14.20 7.12 -16.60
CA GLU A 115 -15.10 7.49 -15.50
C GLU A 115 -14.41 8.40 -14.48
N VAL A 116 -13.10 8.26 -14.32
CA VAL A 116 -12.32 8.86 -13.23
C VAL A 116 -10.96 9.36 -13.72
N ALA A 117 -10.46 10.42 -13.09
CA ALA A 117 -9.08 10.84 -13.29
C ALA A 117 -8.13 9.91 -12.51
N PRO A 118 -6.91 9.63 -13.01
CA PRO A 118 -5.91 8.91 -12.23
C PRO A 118 -5.51 9.69 -10.97
N ALA A 119 -5.18 8.97 -9.90
CA ALA A 119 -4.59 9.54 -8.70
C ALA A 119 -3.25 10.20 -9.02
N ASN A 120 -2.95 11.32 -8.38
CA ASN A 120 -1.62 11.91 -8.48
C ASN A 120 -0.61 10.98 -7.80
N GLU A 121 0.53 10.73 -8.43
CA GLU A 121 1.65 10.02 -7.81
C GLU A 121 2.55 10.98 -7.03
N ILE A 122 3.25 10.48 -6.01
CA ILE A 122 4.30 11.23 -5.34
C ILE A 122 5.49 11.45 -6.29
N GLU A 123 5.97 12.69 -6.37
CA GLU A 123 7.16 13.03 -7.14
C GLU A 123 8.42 12.76 -6.31
N ARG A 124 9.37 12.03 -6.89
CA ARG A 124 10.69 11.81 -6.28
C ARG A 124 11.54 13.07 -6.41
N THR A 125 11.76 13.76 -5.29
CA THR A 125 12.51 15.02 -5.23
C THR A 125 14.03 14.84 -5.04
N THR A 126 14.49 13.63 -4.76
CA THR A 126 15.90 13.32 -4.50
C THR A 126 16.26 11.88 -4.90
N GLU A 127 17.47 11.69 -5.41
CA GLU A 127 18.02 10.36 -5.70
C GLU A 127 18.39 9.60 -4.42
N ASN A 128 18.62 10.30 -3.30
CA ASN A 128 18.86 9.65 -2.02
C ASN A 128 17.54 9.06 -1.49
N VAL A 129 17.51 7.75 -1.32
CA VAL A 129 16.32 7.02 -0.86
C VAL A 129 15.94 7.44 0.56
N GLN A 130 16.90 7.56 1.48
CA GLN A 130 16.63 7.95 2.87
C GLN A 130 16.01 9.36 2.96
N ASP A 131 16.57 10.30 2.20
CA ASP A 131 16.06 11.67 2.16
C ASP A 131 14.67 11.74 1.53
N PHE A 132 14.37 10.85 0.57
CA PHE A 132 13.04 10.75 0.00
C PHE A 132 12.01 10.26 1.02
N TYR A 133 12.33 9.23 1.82
CA TYR A 133 11.38 8.67 2.78
C TYR A 133 11.22 9.50 4.06
N SER A 134 12.24 10.27 4.46
CA SER A 134 12.18 11.07 5.69
C SER A 134 11.10 12.15 5.69
N VAL A 135 10.68 12.62 4.52
CA VAL A 135 9.62 13.63 4.39
C VAL A 135 8.27 13.14 4.89
N PHE A 136 8.01 11.84 4.87
CA PHE A 136 6.72 11.28 5.31
C PHE A 136 6.53 11.32 6.83
N SER A 137 7.60 11.55 7.58
CA SER A 137 7.54 11.78 9.03
C SER A 137 7.47 13.27 9.39
N ASP A 138 7.57 14.17 8.42
CA ASP A 138 7.46 15.61 8.65
C ASP A 138 5.99 16.07 8.52
N PRO A 139 5.31 16.42 9.64
CA PRO A 139 3.91 16.85 9.61
C PRO A 139 3.70 18.20 8.92
N PHE A 140 4.76 18.99 8.68
CA PHE A 140 4.68 20.22 7.90
C PHE A 140 4.68 19.96 6.39
N ILE A 141 5.13 18.78 5.96
CA ILE A 141 5.10 18.34 4.55
C ILE A 141 3.89 17.41 4.31
N PHE A 142 3.73 16.39 5.15
CA PHE A 142 2.64 15.42 5.11
C PHE A 142 1.84 15.41 6.42
N PRO A 143 0.87 16.34 6.60
CA PRO A 143 0.06 16.43 7.81
C PRO A 143 -1.03 15.37 7.94
N MET A 144 -1.36 14.65 6.86
CA MET A 144 -2.49 13.72 6.85
C MET A 144 -2.25 12.55 5.90
N PHE A 145 -2.64 11.36 6.38
CA PHE A 145 -2.60 10.12 5.63
C PHE A 145 -3.96 9.44 5.70
N ILE A 146 -4.42 8.90 4.57
CA ILE A 146 -5.75 8.27 4.45
C ILE A 146 -5.66 7.03 3.56
N ARG A 147 -6.52 6.05 3.83
CA ARG A 147 -6.66 4.84 3.01
C ARG A 147 -8.12 4.47 2.80
N ALA A 148 -8.38 3.61 1.83
CA ALA A 148 -9.66 2.91 1.67
C ALA A 148 -9.42 1.53 1.07
N GLY A 149 -10.14 0.51 1.54
CA GLY A 149 -10.03 -0.87 1.06
C GLY A 149 -11.23 -1.72 1.49
N SER A 150 -11.37 -2.92 0.90
CA SER A 150 -12.51 -3.82 1.17
C SER A 150 -12.07 -5.15 1.80
N GLY A 151 -11.01 -5.14 2.61
CA GLY A 151 -10.62 -6.34 3.35
C GLY A 151 -11.67 -6.83 4.34
N ARG A 152 -11.28 -7.77 5.20
CA ARG A 152 -12.08 -8.21 6.34
C ARG A 152 -12.51 -6.99 7.16
N GLN A 153 -13.81 -6.87 7.42
CA GLN A 153 -14.39 -5.74 8.12
C GLN A 153 -14.66 -6.12 9.57
N ALA A 154 -14.07 -5.37 10.50
CA ALA A 154 -14.27 -5.60 11.92
C ALA A 154 -14.39 -4.28 12.68
N VAL A 155 -15.17 -4.30 13.76
CA VAL A 155 -15.26 -3.22 14.73
C VAL A 155 -14.59 -3.67 16.01
N VAL A 156 -13.91 -2.74 16.66
CA VAL A 156 -13.34 -2.95 17.99
C VAL A 156 -14.05 -2.03 18.96
N ASN A 157 -14.42 -2.55 20.13
CA ASN A 157 -15.21 -1.80 21.11
C ASN A 157 -14.35 -0.95 22.04
N ASN A 158 -13.16 -1.44 22.39
CA ASN A 158 -12.21 -0.78 23.29
C ASN A 158 -10.80 -1.38 23.11
N GLU A 159 -9.79 -0.65 23.60
CA GLU A 159 -8.37 -1.06 23.52
C GLU A 159 -8.12 -2.43 24.15
N ARG A 160 -8.80 -2.75 25.27
CA ARG A 160 -8.63 -4.04 25.95
C ARG A 160 -9.11 -5.21 25.10
N ASP A 161 -10.28 -5.10 24.47
CA ASP A 161 -10.81 -6.15 23.60
C ASP A 161 -9.88 -6.35 22.41
N ARG A 162 -9.42 -5.28 21.78
CA ARG A 162 -8.43 -5.34 20.69
C ARG A 162 -7.20 -6.15 21.07
N LEU A 163 -6.62 -5.85 22.23
CA LEU A 163 -5.38 -6.45 22.72
C LEU A 163 -5.54 -7.92 23.12
N ASN A 164 -6.77 -8.41 23.26
CA ASN A 164 -7.09 -9.81 23.53
C ASN A 164 -7.67 -10.51 22.29
N ASN A 165 -7.35 -10.02 21.08
CA ASN A 165 -7.86 -10.49 19.79
C ASN A 165 -9.40 -10.45 19.68
N GLY A 166 -10.03 -9.61 20.49
CA GLY A 166 -11.46 -9.35 20.50
C GLY A 166 -11.81 -8.31 19.45
N ARG A 167 -12.44 -8.77 18.37
CA ARG A 167 -13.08 -7.92 17.36
C ARG A 167 -14.43 -8.49 16.96
N ILE A 168 -15.36 -7.62 16.63
CA ILE A 168 -16.66 -8.00 16.10
C ILE A 168 -16.55 -8.00 14.58
N GLU A 169 -16.54 -9.18 13.99
CA GLU A 169 -16.57 -9.34 12.53
C GLU A 169 -17.89 -8.87 11.97
N VAL A 170 -17.79 -7.98 10.98
CA VAL A 170 -18.95 -7.43 10.26
C VAL A 170 -19.10 -8.13 8.90
N GLY A 171 -18.01 -8.63 8.32
CA GLY A 171 -18.03 -9.39 7.07
C GLY A 171 -16.68 -9.39 6.34
N ASN A 172 -16.64 -9.96 5.14
CA ASN A 172 -15.47 -9.88 4.26
C ASN A 172 -15.88 -9.38 2.87
N GLY A 173 -15.31 -8.26 2.42
CA GLY A 173 -15.53 -7.72 1.08
C GLY A 173 -16.94 -7.26 0.65
N PRO A 174 -17.91 -6.90 1.52
CA PRO A 174 -19.18 -6.38 1.02
C PRO A 174 -19.14 -4.91 0.58
N PHE A 175 -18.18 -4.12 1.06
CA PHE A 175 -18.06 -2.68 0.80
C PHE A 175 -16.66 -2.14 1.14
N LEU A 176 -16.37 -0.91 0.69
CA LEU A 176 -15.16 -0.18 1.02
C LEU A 176 -15.29 0.51 2.38
N THR A 177 -14.24 0.39 3.20
CA THR A 177 -14.07 1.17 4.43
C THR A 177 -12.77 1.97 4.33
N GLY A 178 -12.84 3.24 4.71
CA GLY A 178 -11.71 4.15 4.65
C GLY A 178 -11.67 5.12 5.82
N GLY A 179 -10.52 5.73 6.00
CA GLY A 179 -10.25 6.61 7.12
C GLY A 179 -8.77 6.93 7.25
N SER A 180 -8.41 7.67 8.29
CA SER A 180 -7.02 7.92 8.64
C SER A 180 -6.32 6.61 9.01
N VAL A 181 -5.00 6.64 9.02
CA VAL A 181 -4.17 5.50 9.40
C VAL A 181 -3.57 5.68 10.80
N LEU A 182 -2.99 4.61 11.33
CA LEU A 182 -2.06 4.71 12.46
C LEU A 182 -0.80 5.52 12.07
N PRO A 183 0.02 5.97 13.02
CA PRO A 183 1.17 6.83 12.74
C PRO A 183 2.08 6.28 11.64
N VAL A 184 2.50 7.19 10.75
CA VAL A 184 3.36 6.90 9.61
C VAL A 184 4.81 7.26 9.95
N THR A 185 5.74 6.35 9.66
CA THR A 185 7.17 6.55 9.92
C THR A 185 8.04 6.00 8.80
N ASN A 186 9.24 6.56 8.67
CA ASN A 186 10.26 6.20 7.70
C ASN A 186 11.21 5.13 8.28
N GLY A 187 10.84 3.85 8.17
CA GLY A 187 11.73 2.74 8.54
C GLY A 187 12.15 2.70 10.03
N ASP A 188 12.95 1.72 10.39
CA ASP A 188 13.59 1.65 11.71
C ASP A 188 15.09 1.97 11.66
N PRO A 189 15.52 3.18 12.07
CA PRO A 189 16.94 3.53 12.10
C PRO A 189 17.72 2.73 13.16
N SER A 190 17.05 2.03 14.08
CA SER A 190 17.69 1.22 15.13
C SER A 190 18.09 -0.18 14.70
N VAL A 191 17.83 -0.57 13.45
CA VAL A 191 18.24 -1.85 12.85
C VAL A 191 19.27 -1.61 11.73
N PRO A 192 20.59 -1.48 12.05
CA PRO A 192 21.62 -1.23 11.06
C PRO A 192 21.70 -2.36 10.01
N GLY A 193 21.67 -2.00 8.73
CA GLY A 193 21.81 -2.96 7.62
C GLY A 193 20.53 -3.64 7.17
N SER A 194 19.36 -3.15 7.59
CA SER A 194 18.06 -3.62 7.11
C SER A 194 17.46 -2.66 6.08
N ASP A 195 16.78 -3.21 5.07
CA ASP A 195 16.22 -2.50 3.90
C ASP A 195 15.03 -1.56 4.24
N PHE A 196 14.78 -1.27 5.53
CA PHE A 196 13.63 -0.49 6.02
C PHE A 196 13.71 1.01 5.71
N ASN A 197 14.89 1.51 5.35
CA ASN A 197 15.11 2.88 4.87
C ASN A 197 14.42 3.20 3.53
N SER A 198 13.81 2.19 2.90
CA SER A 198 13.15 2.29 1.61
C SER A 198 11.65 1.96 1.66
N ARG A 199 10.99 2.18 2.81
CA ARG A 199 9.57 1.83 2.99
C ARG A 199 8.84 2.85 3.86
N ILE A 200 7.54 2.99 3.62
CA ILE A 200 6.64 3.66 4.55
C ILE A 200 6.10 2.60 5.50
N LEU A 201 6.25 2.84 6.80
CA LEU A 201 5.71 2.02 7.85
C LEU A 201 4.52 2.71 8.49
N VAL A 202 3.45 1.97 8.71
CA VAL A 202 2.28 2.43 9.45
C VAL A 202 2.18 1.60 10.72
N ALA A 203 1.83 2.25 11.83
CA ALA A 203 1.63 1.64 13.15
C ALA A 203 2.89 1.28 13.96
N LYS A 204 4.08 1.78 13.60
CA LYS A 204 5.32 1.51 14.37
C LYS A 204 5.17 1.95 15.83
N THR A 205 5.37 1.01 16.74
CA THR A 205 5.37 1.29 18.19
C THR A 205 6.65 2.05 18.56
N GLU A 206 6.52 3.23 19.15
CA GLU A 206 7.64 3.95 19.75
C GLU A 206 7.59 3.82 21.27
N ASN A 207 8.74 3.56 21.90
CA ASN A 207 8.90 3.56 23.36
C ASN A 207 7.88 2.70 24.12
N ASN A 208 7.56 1.51 23.59
CA ASN A 208 6.59 0.57 24.20
C ASN A 208 5.15 1.12 24.29
N THR A 209 4.83 2.18 23.55
CA THR A 209 3.49 2.76 23.47
C THR A 209 2.72 2.15 22.31
N ILE A 210 1.68 1.38 22.62
CA ILE A 210 0.88 0.71 21.61
C ILE A 210 0.08 1.76 20.83
N ASN A 211 0.30 1.85 19.51
CA ASN A 211 -0.57 2.62 18.63
C ASN A 211 -1.93 1.90 18.50
N ASP A 212 -3.01 2.64 18.70
CA ASP A 212 -4.37 2.10 18.70
C ASP A 212 -5.33 2.99 17.91
N VAL A 213 -6.30 2.38 17.23
CA VAL A 213 -7.39 3.07 16.54
C VAL A 213 -8.21 3.96 17.49
N PHE A 214 -8.17 3.72 18.80
CA PHE A 214 -8.81 4.58 19.81
C PHE A 214 -7.98 5.82 20.21
N LYS A 215 -6.74 5.94 19.75
CA LYS A 215 -5.87 7.10 20.05
C LYS A 215 -5.92 8.09 18.90
N ASP A 216 -5.86 9.37 19.24
CA ASP A 216 -5.67 10.42 18.24
C ASP A 216 -4.20 10.46 17.82
N HIS A 217 -3.97 10.24 16.53
CA HIS A 217 -2.65 10.24 15.90
C HIS A 217 -2.37 11.51 15.09
N GLY A 218 -3.25 12.51 15.19
CA GLY A 218 -3.11 13.79 14.47
C GLY A 218 -3.61 13.75 13.02
N TYR A 219 -4.09 12.60 12.52
CA TYR A 219 -4.63 12.46 11.17
C TYR A 219 -6.17 12.51 11.11
N GLY A 220 -6.83 12.73 12.24
CA GLY A 220 -8.28 12.84 12.35
C GLY A 220 -8.95 11.62 13.03
N PRO A 221 -10.27 11.70 13.26
CA PRO A 221 -10.99 10.82 14.19
C PRO A 221 -11.37 9.45 13.62
N LEU A 222 -11.15 9.20 12.33
CA LEU A 222 -11.58 7.98 11.64
C LEU A 222 -10.40 7.02 11.43
N THR A 223 -9.67 6.72 12.50
CA THR A 223 -8.48 5.86 12.40
C THR A 223 -8.89 4.42 12.04
N THR A 224 -8.25 3.89 11.00
CA THR A 224 -8.46 2.53 10.49
C THR A 224 -7.15 1.75 10.49
N LEU A 225 -7.27 0.42 10.51
CA LEU A 225 -6.18 -0.52 10.34
C LEU A 225 -6.55 -1.50 9.23
N GLY A 226 -5.61 -1.82 8.35
CA GLY A 226 -5.86 -2.81 7.31
C GLY A 226 -5.85 -4.23 7.84
N LEU A 227 -6.78 -5.03 7.35
CA LEU A 227 -6.97 -6.44 7.70
C LEU A 227 -6.79 -7.33 6.45
N PRO A 228 -6.69 -8.66 6.59
CA PRO A 228 -6.59 -9.57 5.44
C PRO A 228 -7.65 -9.26 4.39
N GLY A 229 -7.22 -9.14 3.12
CA GLY A 229 -8.06 -8.71 2.00
C GLY A 229 -7.90 -7.23 1.61
N ASP A 230 -7.26 -6.40 2.45
CA ASP A 230 -6.87 -5.03 2.07
C ASP A 230 -5.59 -4.95 1.24
N SER A 231 -4.93 -6.09 1.01
CA SER A 231 -3.76 -6.18 0.14
C SER A 231 -4.00 -5.51 -1.21
N GLY A 232 -3.11 -4.61 -1.61
CA GLY A 232 -3.21 -3.81 -2.83
C GLY A 232 -3.92 -2.47 -2.68
N SER A 233 -4.64 -2.24 -1.57
CA SER A 233 -5.27 -0.93 -1.30
C SER A 233 -4.24 0.18 -1.16
N ALA A 234 -4.57 1.37 -1.66
CA ALA A 234 -3.63 2.48 -1.68
C ALA A 234 -3.58 3.26 -0.35
N LEU A 235 -2.38 3.70 0.03
CA LEU A 235 -2.16 4.76 0.99
C LEU A 235 -2.00 6.09 0.25
N PHE A 236 -2.72 7.10 0.70
CA PHE A 236 -2.59 8.47 0.22
C PHE A 236 -2.06 9.38 1.31
N GLY A 237 -1.21 10.32 0.92
CA GLY A 237 -0.74 11.43 1.76
C GLY A 237 -1.14 12.76 1.15
N TYR A 238 -1.46 13.75 1.99
CA TYR A 238 -1.67 15.11 1.52
C TYR A 238 -0.34 15.86 1.49
N ASP A 239 0.19 16.15 0.30
CA ASP A 239 1.43 16.91 0.15
C ASP A 239 1.13 18.42 0.19
N VAL A 240 1.58 19.08 1.25
CA VAL A 240 1.38 20.53 1.47
C VAL A 240 2.05 21.39 0.41
N ARG A 241 3.15 20.91 -0.19
CA ARG A 241 3.93 21.65 -1.19
C ARG A 241 3.17 21.76 -2.49
N THR A 242 2.55 20.66 -2.92
CA THR A 242 1.77 20.58 -4.17
C THR A 242 0.28 20.87 -3.95
N LYS A 243 -0.19 20.85 -2.69
CA LYS A 243 -1.60 20.99 -2.28
C LYS A 243 -2.50 19.92 -2.90
N LYS A 244 -2.00 18.69 -2.96
CA LYS A 244 -2.70 17.55 -3.57
C LYS A 244 -2.63 16.33 -2.67
N TRP A 245 -3.67 15.51 -2.75
CA TRP A 245 -3.57 14.11 -2.37
C TRP A 245 -2.74 13.36 -3.41
N VAL A 246 -1.74 12.63 -2.92
CA VAL A 246 -0.86 11.80 -3.73
C VAL A 246 -0.89 10.36 -3.22
N VAL A 247 -0.91 9.39 -4.14
CA VAL A 247 -0.70 8.00 -3.78
C VAL A 247 0.77 7.81 -3.41
N LEU A 248 0.98 7.23 -2.23
CA LEU A 248 2.30 6.94 -1.71
C LEU A 248 2.69 5.50 -2.02
N GLY A 249 1.73 4.58 -1.96
CA GLY A 249 1.94 3.21 -2.42
C GLY A 249 0.79 2.30 -2.03
N VAL A 250 1.03 1.00 -2.03
CA VAL A 250 0.01 -0.04 -1.83
C VAL A 250 0.30 -0.94 -0.63
N TYR A 251 -0.76 -1.36 0.06
CA TYR A 251 -0.73 -2.21 1.24
C TYR A 251 -0.28 -3.63 0.88
N SER A 252 0.86 -4.11 1.38
CA SER A 252 1.41 -5.44 1.01
C SER A 252 1.36 -6.51 2.08
N ASP A 253 1.37 -6.12 3.35
CA ASP A 253 1.38 -7.06 4.47
C ASP A 253 0.51 -6.55 5.61
N TYR A 254 0.06 -7.44 6.48
CA TYR A 254 -0.82 -7.14 7.60
C TYR A 254 -0.22 -7.62 8.93
N PHE A 255 -0.65 -6.98 10.02
CA PHE A 255 -0.24 -7.29 11.39
C PHE A 255 -0.76 -8.66 11.88
N SER A 256 0.10 -9.49 12.47
CA SER A 256 -0.35 -10.61 13.30
C SER A 256 -0.53 -10.14 14.75
N GLU A 257 -1.68 -10.44 15.34
CA GLU A 257 -2.21 -9.83 16.58
C GLU A 257 -1.41 -10.08 17.88
N ASN A 258 -0.23 -10.69 17.80
CA ASN A 258 0.58 -11.09 18.96
C ASN A 258 1.50 -9.98 19.52
N ASN A 259 1.09 -8.71 19.41
CA ASN A 259 1.66 -7.58 20.14
C ASN A 259 3.20 -7.45 20.08
N THR A 260 3.80 -7.83 18.97
CA THR A 260 5.23 -7.65 18.68
C THR A 260 5.42 -6.92 17.36
N LEU A 261 6.41 -6.02 17.37
CA LEU A 261 6.76 -5.02 16.36
C LEU A 261 6.44 -5.47 14.93
N GLY A 262 5.42 -4.86 14.31
CA GLY A 262 4.94 -5.20 12.98
C GLY A 262 4.95 -3.98 12.07
N GLU A 263 5.59 -4.14 10.94
CA GLU A 263 5.86 -3.12 9.93
C GLU A 263 4.90 -3.28 8.76
N MET A 264 4.03 -2.30 8.50
CA MET A 264 3.21 -2.30 7.30
C MET A 264 4.07 -1.81 6.13
N PHE A 265 4.30 -2.64 5.12
CA PHE A 265 5.13 -2.26 4.00
C PHE A 265 4.30 -1.70 2.85
N ILE A 266 4.72 -0.53 2.37
CA ILE A 266 4.10 0.16 1.26
C ILE A 266 5.15 0.31 0.16
N ASN A 267 4.91 -0.38 -0.96
CA ASN A 267 5.74 -0.25 -2.15
C ASN A 267 5.41 1.06 -2.86
N LEU A 268 6.39 1.95 -2.98
CA LEU A 268 6.18 3.23 -3.64
C LEU A 268 5.99 3.08 -5.14
N THR A 269 5.20 4.01 -5.68
CA THR A 269 5.27 4.38 -7.09
C THR A 269 6.61 5.09 -7.35
N GLY A 270 7.69 4.34 -7.55
CA GLY A 270 8.88 4.90 -8.18
C GLY A 270 8.44 5.38 -9.56
N THR A 271 8.34 6.69 -9.77
CA THR A 271 7.68 7.39 -10.89
C THR A 271 7.34 6.43 -12.02
N ILE A 272 6.08 6.10 -12.20
CA ILE A 272 5.66 5.10 -13.20
C ILE A 272 6.15 5.49 -14.59
N THR A 273 6.38 6.78 -14.86
CA THR A 273 7.09 7.26 -16.05
C THR A 273 8.47 6.60 -16.21
N THR A 274 9.26 6.49 -15.15
CA THR A 274 10.58 5.84 -15.15
C THR A 274 10.46 4.33 -15.36
N HIS A 275 9.56 3.64 -14.65
CA HIS A 275 9.42 2.18 -14.78
C HIS A 275 8.70 1.73 -16.06
N ILE A 276 7.68 2.45 -16.55
CA ILE A 276 7.05 2.21 -17.86
C ILE A 276 8.06 2.49 -18.99
N MET A 277 8.94 3.49 -18.84
CA MET A 277 10.02 3.73 -19.80
C MET A 277 11.09 2.63 -19.82
N TYR A 278 11.20 1.78 -18.79
CA TYR A 278 12.09 0.62 -18.77
C TYR A 278 11.40 -0.71 -19.17
N VAL A 279 10.07 -0.73 -19.31
CA VAL A 279 9.29 -1.92 -19.71
C VAL A 279 8.76 -1.82 -21.16
N LEU A 280 8.97 -0.68 -21.82
CA LEU A 280 8.74 -0.44 -23.25
C LEU A 280 10.04 -0.45 -24.05
#